data_AF-A0A0C9VNV7-F1
#
_entry.id   AF-A0A0C9VNV7-F1
#
_cell.length_a   1.000
_cell.length_b   1.000
_cell.length_c   1.000
_cell.angle_alpha   90.00
_cell.angle_beta   90.00
_cell.angle_gamma   90.00
#
_symmetry.space_group_name_H-M   'P 1'
#
loop_
_entity.id
_entity.type
_entity.pdbx_description
1 polymer ?
#
loop_
_entity_poly.entity_id
_entity_poly.type
_entity_poly.pdbx_seq_one_letter_code
_entity_poly.pdbx_strand_id
1 'polypeptide(L)'
;LPNPWRVKAAGKCVLSLPLWAYCDDTSGNVSKKWNKHLSILFTLAGLPKKLTQLAYNIQFYSTSNNASCLELVHQFVEELM
;
A
#
# COMPACT_ATOMS: atom_id res chain seq x y z
N LEU A 1 15.35 22.39 13.98
CA LEU A 1 14.24 21.80 14.77
C LEU A 1 14.35 20.28 14.74
N PRO A 2 14.08 19.55 15.84
CA PRO A 2 14.04 18.09 15.80
C PRO A 2 12.90 17.61 14.89
N ASN A 3 13.14 16.56 14.10
CA ASN A 3 12.15 15.96 13.21
C ASN A 3 10.83 15.68 13.99
N PRO A 4 9.66 16.19 13.55
CA PRO A 4 8.38 15.98 14.24
C PRO A 4 8.07 14.52 14.56
N TRP A 5 8.48 13.60 13.67
CA TRP A 5 8.31 12.16 13.87
C TRP A 5 9.13 11.61 15.04
N ARG A 6 10.30 12.19 15.33
CA ARG A 6 11.12 11.80 16.50
C ARG A 6 10.46 12.24 17.81
N VAL A 7 9.81 13.40 17.81
CA VAL A 7 9.02 13.87 18.97
C VAL A 7 7.84 12.94 19.20
N LYS A 8 7.09 12.61 18.14
CA LYS A 8 5.95 11.68 18.19
C LYS A 8 6.35 10.25 18.60
N ALA A 9 7.55 9.81 18.24
CA ALA A 9 8.03 8.45 18.51
C ALA A 9 8.44 8.21 19.97
N ALA A 10 8.58 9.24 20.81
CA ALA A 10 8.84 9.12 22.25
C ALA A 10 10.00 8.15 22.59
N GLY A 11 11.14 8.30 21.92
CA GLY A 11 12.34 7.47 22.12
C GLY A 11 12.37 6.18 21.30
N LYS A 12 11.31 5.84 20.55
CA LYS A 12 11.33 4.71 19.61
C LYS A 12 12.15 5.04 18.36
N CYS A 13 12.70 4.00 17.74
CA CYS A 13 13.41 4.14 16.47
C CYS A 13 12.45 4.62 15.37
N VAL A 14 12.86 5.64 14.61
CA VAL A 14 12.15 6.14 13.44
C VAL A 14 12.98 5.79 12.22
N LEU A 15 12.43 4.98 11.33
CA LEU A 15 13.05 4.56 10.09
C LEU A 15 12.30 5.18 8.91
N SER A 16 13.05 5.74 7.96
CA SER A 16 12.52 6.10 6.66
C SER A 16 12.76 4.93 5.72
N LEU A 17 11.68 4.33 5.23
CA LEU A 17 11.73 3.17 4.36
C LEU A 17 10.93 3.49 3.09
N PRO A 18 11.43 3.10 1.91
CA PRO A 18 10.65 3.23 0.69
C PRO A 18 9.43 2.29 0.73
N LEU A 19 8.37 2.65 0.01
CA LEU A 19 7.17 1.83 -0.14
C LEU A 19 7.04 1.36 -1.59
N TRP A 20 6.65 0.11 -1.78
CA TRP A 20 6.19 -0.40 -3.07
C TRP A 20 4.67 -0.56 -2.99
N ALA A 21 3.95 0.32 -3.68
CA ALA A 21 2.50 0.25 -3.81
C ALA A 21 2.12 -0.24 -5.21
N TYR A 22 1.07 -1.05 -5.30
CA TYR A 22 0.56 -1.57 -6.56
C TYR A 22 -0.95 -1.80 -6.47
N CYS A 23 -1.63 -1.71 -7.62
CA CYS A 23 -3.02 -2.11 -7.74
C CYS A 23 -3.09 -3.55 -8.23
N ASP A 24 -3.98 -4.33 -7.64
CA ASP A 24 -4.27 -5.69 -8.09
C ASP A 24 -5.79 -5.92 -8.19
N ASP A 25 -6.17 -6.78 -9.14
CA ASP A 25 -7.54 -7.23 -9.32
C ASP A 25 -7.69 -8.60 -8.64
N THR A 26 -8.03 -8.57 -7.36
CA THR A 26 -8.18 -9.78 -6.54
C THR A 26 -9.48 -10.54 -6.82
N SER A 27 -10.27 -10.11 -7.81
CA SER A 27 -11.61 -10.65 -8.03
C SER A 27 -11.63 -12.13 -8.45
N GLY A 28 -10.48 -12.74 -8.79
CA GLY A 28 -10.39 -14.16 -9.18
C GLY A 28 -11.34 -14.52 -10.34
N ASN A 29 -11.83 -13.51 -11.05
CA ASN A 29 -13.08 -13.61 -11.79
C ASN A 29 -12.76 -13.94 -13.24
N VAL A 30 -12.68 -15.24 -13.53
CA VAL A 30 -12.45 -15.73 -14.89
C VAL A 30 -13.65 -15.43 -15.81
N SER A 31 -14.82 -15.06 -15.26
CA SER A 31 -16.08 -15.00 -16.02
C SER A 31 -16.83 -13.67 -16.04
N LYS A 32 -16.53 -12.69 -15.17
CA LYS A 32 -17.23 -11.39 -15.16
C LYS A 32 -16.27 -10.22 -15.39
N LYS A 33 -16.12 -9.87 -16.67
CA LYS A 33 -15.38 -8.69 -17.16
C LYS A 33 -15.90 -7.34 -16.59
N TRP A 34 -17.04 -7.34 -15.91
CA TRP A 34 -17.82 -6.14 -15.60
C TRP A 34 -17.84 -5.74 -14.11
N ASN A 35 -17.36 -6.58 -13.18
CA ASN A 35 -17.30 -6.27 -11.74
C ASN A 35 -15.86 -6.36 -11.23
N LYS A 36 -14.99 -5.52 -11.79
CA LYS A 36 -13.59 -5.46 -11.39
C LYS A 36 -13.46 -4.76 -10.04
N HIS A 37 -12.95 -5.45 -9.04
CA HIS A 37 -12.60 -4.85 -7.75
C HIS A 37 -11.10 -4.54 -7.76
N LEU A 38 -10.76 -3.26 -7.95
CA LEU A 38 -9.38 -2.82 -7.89
C LEU A 38 -9.01 -2.57 -6.43
N SER A 39 -8.05 -3.34 -5.95
CA SER A 39 -7.48 -3.17 -4.63
C SER A 39 -6.10 -2.52 -4.75
N ILE A 40 -5.77 -1.61 -3.86
CA ILE A 40 -4.43 -1.06 -3.72
C ILE A 40 -3.79 -1.65 -2.47
N LEU A 41 -2.59 -2.18 -2.66
CA LEU A 41 -1.79 -2.83 -1.63
C LEU A 41 -0.39 -2.22 -1.64
N PHE A 42 0.33 -2.35 -0.53
CA PHE A 42 1.71 -1.92 -0.45
C PHE A 42 2.56 -2.81 0.44
N THR A 43 3.87 -2.78 0.23
CA THR A 43 4.87 -3.46 1.06
C THR A 43 6.05 -2.53 1.28
N LEU A 44 6.78 -2.74 2.38
CA LEU A 44 8.06 -2.08 2.59
C LEU A 44 9.05 -2.50 1.49
N ALA A 45 9.60 -1.51 0.81
CA ALA A 45 10.64 -1.73 -0.19
C ALA A 45 12.00 -1.92 0.51
N GLY A 46 12.79 -2.86 0.02
CA GLY A 46 14.07 -3.26 0.62
C GLY A 46 14.03 -4.55 1.44
N LEU A 47 12.85 -5.18 1.60
CA LEU A 47 12.78 -6.54 2.10
C LEU A 47 13.40 -7.53 1.09
N PRO A 48 14.10 -8.58 1.54
CA PRO A 48 14.48 -9.70 0.68
C PRO A 48 13.26 -10.26 -0.04
N LYS A 49 13.37 -10.57 -1.34
CA LYS A 49 12.27 -11.06 -2.19
C LYS A 49 11.41 -12.15 -1.53
N LYS A 50 12.07 -13.11 -0.85
CA LYS A 50 11.39 -14.21 -0.16
C LYS A 50 10.45 -13.73 0.95
N LEU A 51 10.75 -12.61 1.59
CA LEU A 51 9.93 -12.00 2.62
C LEU A 51 8.87 -11.09 2.02
N THR A 52 9.21 -10.29 1.00
CA THR A 52 8.26 -9.36 0.35
C THR A 52 6.99 -10.05 -0.16
N GLN A 53 7.08 -11.31 -0.57
CA GLN A 53 5.95 -12.09 -1.09
C GLN A 53 5.13 -12.79 0.00
N LEU A 54 5.54 -12.72 1.27
CA LEU A 54 4.78 -13.28 2.37
C LEU A 54 3.62 -12.33 2.70
N ALA A 55 2.41 -12.88 2.77
CA ALA A 55 1.18 -12.10 2.97
C ALA A 55 1.23 -11.15 4.18
N TYR A 56 1.99 -11.49 5.23
CA TYR A 56 2.15 -10.63 6.41
C TYR A 56 2.86 -9.30 6.11
N ASN A 57 3.69 -9.22 5.06
CA ASN A 57 4.37 -7.99 4.64
C ASN A 57 3.56 -7.18 3.63
N ILE A 58 2.53 -7.78 3.04
CA ILE A 58 1.65 -7.12 2.07
C ILE A 58 0.49 -6.49 2.85
N GLN A 59 0.46 -5.17 2.88
CA GLN A 59 -0.57 -4.41 3.55
C GLN A 59 -1.66 -4.03 2.56
N PHE A 60 -2.90 -4.32 2.93
CA PHE A 60 -4.08 -3.83 2.22
C PHE A 60 -4.37 -2.39 2.64
N TYR A 61 -4.67 -1.53 1.69
CA TYR A 61 -5.11 -0.17 1.97
C TYR A 61 -6.59 0.03 1.66
N SER A 62 -7.03 -0.22 0.42
CA SER A 62 -8.42 -0.03 0.03
C SER A 62 -8.79 -0.86 -1.22
N THR A 63 -10.10 -1.02 -1.44
CA THR A 63 -10.66 -1.61 -2.66
C THR A 63 -11.83 -0.77 -3.17
N SER A 64 -11.93 -0.62 -4.48
CA SER A 64 -13.03 0.08 -5.13
C SER A 64 -13.42 -0.60 -6.43
N ASN A 65 -14.71 -0.61 -6.71
CA ASN A 65 -15.29 -1.01 -7.99
C ASN A 65 -15.62 0.20 -8.89
N ASN A 66 -15.52 1.42 -8.35
CA ASN A 66 -15.86 2.66 -9.06
C ASN A 66 -14.62 3.47 -9.44
N ALA A 67 -13.57 3.41 -8.62
CA ALA A 67 -12.35 4.16 -8.83
C ALA A 67 -11.37 3.36 -9.69
N SER A 68 -10.74 4.05 -10.63
CA SER A 68 -9.60 3.55 -11.39
C SER A 68 -8.36 3.40 -10.50
N CYS A 69 -7.37 2.64 -10.97
CA CYS A 69 -6.12 2.46 -10.21
C CYS A 69 -5.40 3.80 -9.97
N LEU A 70 -5.43 4.74 -10.92
CA LEU A 70 -4.79 6.04 -10.74
C LEU A 70 -5.46 6.88 -9.66
N GLU A 71 -6.79 6.86 -9.57
CA GLU A 71 -7.53 7.55 -8.51
C GLU A 71 -7.23 6.95 -7.13
N LEU A 72 -7.15 5.62 -7.04
CA LEU A 72 -6.76 4.93 -5.81
C LEU A 72 -5.33 5.26 -5.39
N VAL A 73 -4.39 5.29 -6.33
CA VAL A 73 -2.99 5.66 -6.04
C VAL A 73 -2.88 7.14 -5.67
N HIS A 74 -3.64 8.02 -6.32
CA HIS A 74 -3.66 9.45 -5.98
C HIS A 74 -4.10 9.67 -4.54
N GLN A 75 -5.22 9.08 -4.14
CA GLN A 75 -5.72 9.15 -2.77
C GLN A 75 -4.71 8.58 -1.76
N PHE A 76 -4.10 7.43 -2.07
CA PHE A 76 -3.08 6.81 -1.21
C PHE A 76 -1.87 7.72 -0.99
N VAL A 77 -1.45 8.44 -2.03
CA VAL A 77 -0.32 9.38 -1.96
C VAL A 77 -0.70 10.63 -1.17
N GLU A 78 -1.92 11.16 -1.32
CA GLU A 78 -2.41 12.30 -0.53
C GLU A 78 -2.47 11.99 0.97
N GLU A 79 -2.87 10.78 1.37
CA GLU A 79 -2.93 10.40 2.79
C GLU A 79 -1.57 10.14 3.45
N LEU A 80 -0.52 9.91 2.65
CA LEU A 80 0.83 9.69 3.15
C LEU A 80 1.63 10.99 3.35
N MET A 81 1.20 12.10 2.74
CA MET A 81 1.86 13.40 2.81
C MET A 81 1.32 14.27 3.95
#